data_AF-A0A7D7T5S3-F1
#
_entry.id   AF-A0A7D7T5S3-F1
#
_cell.length_a   1.000
_cell.length_b   1.000
_cell.length_c   1.000
_cell.angle_alpha   90.00
_cell.angle_beta   90.00
_cell.angle_gamma   90.00
#
_symmetry.space_group_name_H-M   'P 1'
#
loop_
_entity.id
_entity.type
_entity.pdbx_description
1 polymer ?
#
loop_
_entity_poly.entity_id
_entity_poly.type
_entity_poly.pdbx_seq_one_letter_code
_entity_poly.pdbx_strand_id
1 'polypeptide(L)'
;MKISAFGFSVFSSALLAACAGGSSVPIPDGPVQIPQLKTSPESTIIGPAKAPIQAMHTGAGKLEAGQVQITYSWGYTTTEDRFFYRSSDGKLYQFGRMSNPLLLSGSFAPDTNTPTRQKGQPTDNGGQLLVCCDGVSATIKPGYTRAMRYGAWIGADGKTDLFVGGVPADPAHMLGVQDSQNQQATGKATYEVLAMRVKGSDVVLSSHDNNSPTLRSRLTVNFNTQQMGGKILGNNDFGADIDFTDVRVNGNTFSGSATSGGEAGKVEGGFYGSKGYYTPSGTEIGGKITFDGNRSLDSVFGGSSYRSDAKDGSTDLVPLP
;
A
#
# COMPACT_ATOMS: atom_id res chain seq x y z
N MET A 1 -37.74 -54.08 -51.09
CA MET A 1 -37.48 -53.69 -52.50
C MET A 1 -38.55 -52.68 -52.90
N LYS A 2 -38.15 -51.43 -53.17
CA LYS A 2 -38.93 -50.27 -53.69
C LYS A 2 -40.12 -49.77 -52.83
N ILE A 3 -40.53 -48.50 -52.77
CA ILE A 3 -40.03 -47.16 -53.13
C ILE A 3 -40.93 -46.17 -52.32
N SER A 4 -40.39 -44.99 -52.05
CA SER A 4 -40.88 -43.75 -51.40
C SER A 4 -42.29 -43.20 -51.73
N ALA A 5 -42.84 -42.40 -50.80
CA ALA A 5 -43.55 -41.12 -51.05
C ALA A 5 -43.55 -40.28 -49.73
N PHE A 6 -42.84 -39.16 -49.63
CA PHE A 6 -43.22 -37.76 -49.95
C PHE A 6 -44.50 -37.25 -49.28
N GLY A 7 -44.34 -36.31 -48.33
CA GLY A 7 -45.42 -35.60 -47.66
C GLY A 7 -44.95 -34.29 -47.01
N PHE A 8 -45.06 -33.21 -47.78
CA PHE A 8 -45.28 -31.79 -47.48
C PHE A 8 -44.78 -31.09 -46.18
N SER A 9 -44.10 -29.97 -46.41
CA SER A 9 -43.81 -28.86 -45.49
C SER A 9 -45.03 -28.29 -44.77
N VAL A 10 -44.82 -27.90 -43.51
CA VAL A 10 -45.43 -26.70 -42.92
C VAL A 10 -44.33 -25.87 -42.26
N PHE A 11 -44.23 -24.61 -42.65
CA PHE A 11 -43.38 -23.57 -42.08
C PHE A 11 -43.91 -23.06 -40.73
N SER A 12 -43.02 -22.44 -39.96
CA SER A 12 -43.24 -21.56 -38.78
C SER A 12 -43.25 -22.30 -37.43
N SER A 13 -42.49 -21.91 -36.41
CA SER A 13 -41.94 -20.59 -36.08
C SER A 13 -40.68 -20.77 -35.22
N ALA A 14 -39.61 -20.06 -35.55
CA ALA A 14 -38.46 -19.93 -34.66
C ALA A 14 -38.86 -19.13 -33.42
N LEU A 15 -38.93 -19.78 -32.27
CA LEU A 15 -38.88 -19.12 -30.97
C LEU A 15 -37.41 -19.05 -30.54
N LEU A 16 -36.84 -17.87 -30.72
CA LEU A 16 -35.62 -17.43 -30.03
C LEU A 16 -35.93 -17.34 -28.54
N ALA A 17 -35.71 -18.43 -27.81
CA ALA A 17 -35.61 -18.39 -26.35
C ALA A 17 -34.20 -17.92 -25.98
N ALA A 18 -34.15 -16.75 -25.35
CA ALA A 18 -32.96 -16.03 -24.95
C ALA A 18 -31.99 -16.87 -24.09
N CYS A 19 -30.71 -16.61 -24.28
CA CYS A 19 -29.63 -17.04 -23.39
C CYS A 19 -29.86 -16.49 -21.97
N ALA A 20 -30.43 -17.30 -21.08
CA ALA A 20 -30.21 -17.16 -19.65
C ALA A 20 -28.96 -17.96 -19.29
N GLY A 21 -27.79 -17.37 -19.56
CA GLY A 21 -26.48 -17.92 -19.20
C GLY A 21 -26.27 -17.87 -17.70
N GLY A 22 -26.96 -18.74 -16.96
CA GLY A 22 -26.62 -19.09 -15.58
C GLY A 22 -25.42 -20.02 -15.58
N SER A 23 -24.24 -19.48 -15.87
CA SER A 23 -22.99 -20.21 -15.69
C SER A 23 -22.70 -20.28 -14.19
N SER A 24 -23.27 -21.29 -13.52
CA SER A 24 -22.74 -21.79 -12.26
C SER A 24 -21.38 -22.42 -12.54
N VAL A 25 -20.37 -21.57 -12.79
CA VAL A 25 -18.98 -21.99 -12.63
C VAL A 25 -18.83 -22.18 -11.12
N PRO A 26 -18.62 -23.42 -10.63
CA PRO A 26 -18.33 -23.61 -9.22
C PRO A 26 -17.06 -22.80 -8.91
N ILE A 27 -17.22 -21.76 -8.08
CA ILE A 27 -16.09 -21.11 -7.45
C ILE A 27 -15.45 -22.20 -6.58
N PRO A 28 -14.14 -22.46 -6.69
CA PRO A 28 -13.51 -23.48 -5.87
C PRO A 28 -13.71 -23.14 -4.39
N ASP A 29 -14.58 -23.87 -3.69
CA ASP A 29 -14.88 -23.72 -2.26
C ASP A 29 -13.78 -24.31 -1.35
N GLY A 30 -12.56 -24.45 -1.87
CA GLY A 30 -11.40 -24.88 -1.08
C GLY A 30 -10.67 -23.65 -0.51
N PRO A 31 -10.23 -23.67 0.76
CA PRO A 31 -9.35 -22.62 1.26
C PRO A 31 -8.07 -22.63 0.42
N VAL A 32 -7.88 -21.61 -0.42
CA VAL A 32 -6.62 -21.42 -1.14
C VAL A 32 -5.56 -21.16 -0.09
N GLN A 33 -4.70 -22.16 0.15
CA GLN A 33 -3.61 -22.02 1.10
C GLN A 33 -2.58 -21.05 0.52
N ILE A 34 -2.34 -19.94 1.22
CA ILE A 34 -1.27 -19.00 0.87
C ILE A 34 0.07 -19.73 1.08
N PRO A 35 0.94 -19.81 0.06
CA PRO A 35 2.21 -20.52 0.18
C PRO A 35 3.10 -19.86 1.21
N GLN A 36 3.84 -20.67 1.98
CA GLN A 36 4.79 -20.15 2.96
C GLN A 36 5.91 -19.35 2.29
N LEU A 37 6.21 -18.18 2.83
CA LEU A 37 7.39 -17.39 2.48
C LEU A 37 8.63 -18.03 3.09
N LYS A 38 9.57 -18.44 2.23
CA LYS A 38 10.84 -19.03 2.65
C LYS A 38 11.86 -17.96 2.94
N THR A 39 12.73 -18.23 3.91
CA THR A 39 13.89 -17.40 4.22
C THR A 39 14.80 -17.34 2.99
N SER A 40 15.18 -16.13 2.61
CA SER A 40 16.14 -15.87 1.55
C SER A 40 17.57 -16.09 2.09
N PRO A 41 18.45 -16.79 1.35
CA PRO A 41 19.88 -16.77 1.64
C PRO A 41 20.42 -15.34 1.64
N GLU A 42 21.43 -15.05 2.47
CA GLU A 42 22.11 -13.74 2.43
C GLU A 42 22.68 -13.42 1.03
N SER A 43 23.11 -14.46 0.31
CA SER A 43 23.61 -14.35 -1.06
C SER A 43 22.56 -13.92 -2.09
N THR A 44 21.28 -13.83 -1.72
CA THR A 44 20.25 -13.20 -2.55
C THR A 44 20.56 -11.73 -2.79
N ILE A 45 21.13 -11.03 -1.80
CA ILE A 45 21.58 -9.65 -1.94
C ILE A 45 23.01 -9.67 -2.50
N ILE A 46 23.16 -9.28 -3.78
CA ILE A 46 24.45 -9.28 -4.48
C ILE A 46 25.21 -7.95 -4.34
N GLY A 47 24.57 -6.92 -3.76
CA GLY A 47 25.17 -5.61 -3.56
C GLY A 47 24.21 -4.63 -2.88
N PRO A 48 24.69 -3.44 -2.48
CA PRO A 48 23.83 -2.40 -1.92
C PRO A 48 22.86 -1.86 -2.98
N ALA A 49 21.67 -1.44 -2.55
CA ALA A 49 20.74 -0.70 -3.41
C ALA A 49 21.39 0.60 -3.94
N LYS A 50 20.94 1.07 -5.11
CA LYS A 50 21.50 2.29 -5.73
C LYS A 50 21.24 3.55 -4.90
N ALA A 51 20.10 3.58 -4.21
CA ALA A 51 19.76 4.65 -3.30
C ALA A 51 19.59 4.10 -1.88
N PRO A 52 20.15 4.78 -0.86
CA PRO A 52 19.92 4.40 0.53
C PRO A 52 18.45 4.57 0.88
N ILE A 53 17.96 3.71 1.78
CA ILE A 53 16.60 3.80 2.30
C ILE A 53 16.61 4.30 3.74
N GLN A 54 15.51 4.93 4.14
CA GLN A 54 15.23 5.23 5.54
C GLN A 54 13.96 4.50 5.96
N ALA A 55 14.01 3.87 7.12
CA ALA A 55 12.91 3.09 7.66
C ALA A 55 12.65 3.42 9.11
N MET A 56 11.39 3.29 9.50
CA MET A 56 10.87 3.46 10.84
C MET A 56 10.19 2.15 11.25
N HIS A 57 10.40 1.77 12.50
CA HIS A 57 9.94 0.52 13.07
C HIS A 57 9.27 0.78 14.42
N THR A 58 8.37 -0.12 14.81
CA THR A 58 7.79 -0.18 16.17
C THR A 58 8.36 -1.35 16.96
N GLY A 59 8.92 -2.35 16.30
CA GLY A 59 9.61 -3.50 16.87
C GLY A 59 11.08 -3.57 16.46
N ALA A 60 11.65 -4.77 16.57
CA ALA A 60 13.08 -5.04 16.37
C ALA A 60 13.43 -5.61 14.99
N GLY A 61 12.49 -5.58 14.04
CA GLY A 61 12.76 -5.94 12.65
C GLY A 61 13.53 -4.85 11.92
N LYS A 62 13.85 -5.11 10.66
CA LYS A 62 14.54 -4.17 9.79
C LYS A 62 14.04 -4.28 8.36
N LEU A 63 13.56 -3.17 7.81
CA LEU A 63 13.35 -3.01 6.38
C LEU A 63 14.69 -2.62 5.77
N GLU A 64 15.12 -3.36 4.76
CA GLU A 64 16.36 -3.11 4.04
C GLU A 64 16.16 -3.21 2.52
N ALA A 65 17.13 -2.67 1.77
CA ALA A 65 17.13 -2.72 0.32
C ALA A 65 18.49 -3.19 -0.19
N GLY A 66 18.48 -3.97 -1.26
CA GLY A 66 19.67 -4.54 -1.88
C GLY A 66 19.45 -4.83 -3.35
N GLN A 67 20.55 -4.98 -4.07
CA GLN A 67 20.54 -5.42 -5.46
C GLN A 67 20.35 -6.94 -5.53
N VAL A 68 19.52 -7.38 -6.46
CA VAL A 68 19.33 -8.78 -6.81
C VAL A 68 19.57 -8.98 -8.30
N GLN A 69 20.00 -10.18 -8.65
CA GLN A 69 20.06 -10.61 -10.04
C GLN A 69 18.75 -11.28 -10.44
N ILE A 70 18.09 -10.75 -11.48
CA ILE A 70 16.83 -11.30 -12.01
C ILE A 70 17.08 -11.83 -13.41
N THR A 71 16.85 -13.14 -13.57
CA THR A 71 16.80 -13.78 -14.89
C THR A 71 15.35 -13.87 -15.33
N TYR A 72 15.06 -13.26 -16.46
CA TYR A 72 13.73 -13.26 -17.05
C TYR A 72 13.54 -14.45 -17.97
N SER A 73 12.28 -14.80 -18.28
CA SER A 73 11.91 -16.02 -19.04
C SER A 73 12.55 -16.16 -20.43
N TRP A 74 13.02 -15.06 -21.02
CA TRP A 74 13.71 -15.00 -22.31
C TRP A 74 15.25 -14.99 -22.16
N GLY A 75 15.78 -15.36 -21.00
CA GLY A 75 17.20 -15.66 -20.78
C GLY A 75 18.12 -14.46 -20.53
N TYR A 76 17.61 -13.22 -20.57
CA TYR A 76 18.41 -12.07 -20.15
C TYR A 76 18.41 -11.93 -18.63
N THR A 77 19.52 -11.41 -18.12
CA THR A 77 19.72 -11.17 -16.70
C THR A 77 19.98 -9.69 -16.45
N THR A 78 19.32 -9.13 -15.45
CA THR A 78 19.50 -7.73 -15.04
C THR A 78 19.68 -7.65 -13.53
N THR A 79 20.22 -6.52 -13.07
CA THR A 79 20.36 -6.20 -11.66
C THR A 79 19.31 -5.17 -11.27
N GLU A 80 18.52 -5.48 -10.26
CA GLU A 80 17.43 -4.63 -9.78
C GLU A 80 17.50 -4.42 -8.28
N ASP A 81 17.13 -3.23 -7.82
CA ASP A 81 16.95 -2.96 -6.39
C ASP A 81 15.64 -3.63 -5.93
N ARG A 82 15.70 -4.29 -4.77
CA ARG A 82 14.56 -4.90 -4.10
C ARG A 82 14.58 -4.58 -2.61
N PHE A 83 13.38 -4.53 -2.04
CA PHE A 83 13.20 -4.44 -0.60
C PHE A 83 13.13 -5.83 0.02
N PHE A 84 13.61 -5.91 1.26
CA PHE A 84 13.61 -7.10 2.09
C PHE A 84 13.21 -6.73 3.50
N TYR A 85 12.64 -7.69 4.22
CA TYR A 85 12.47 -7.59 5.65
C TYR A 85 13.36 -8.59 6.35
N ARG A 86 14.13 -8.11 7.32
CA ARG A 86 14.89 -8.92 8.24
C ARG A 86 14.16 -8.96 9.57
N SER A 87 13.72 -10.15 9.97
CA SER A 87 13.09 -10.34 11.27
C SER A 87 14.11 -10.19 12.40
N SER A 88 13.60 -10.04 13.63
CA SER A 88 14.43 -9.88 14.82
C SER A 88 15.33 -11.08 15.14
N ASP A 89 15.01 -12.27 14.60
CA ASP A 89 15.85 -13.47 14.67
C ASP A 89 16.91 -13.53 13.54
N GLY A 90 17.02 -12.48 12.72
CA GLY A 90 18.01 -12.32 11.67
C GLY A 90 17.63 -12.91 10.32
N LYS A 91 16.48 -13.59 10.19
CA LYS A 91 16.06 -14.20 8.92
C LYS A 91 15.64 -13.15 7.91
N LEU A 92 16.13 -13.31 6.68
CA LEU A 92 15.86 -12.41 5.57
C LEU A 92 14.66 -12.91 4.76
N TYR A 93 13.74 -12.02 4.43
CA TYR A 93 12.56 -12.32 3.63
C TYR A 93 12.45 -11.34 2.47
N GLN A 94 12.56 -11.86 1.24
CA GLN A 94 12.23 -11.10 0.04
C GLN A 94 10.71 -11.00 -0.12
N PHE A 95 10.20 -9.81 -0.43
CA PHE A 95 8.76 -9.61 -0.63
C PHE A 95 8.26 -10.29 -1.90
N GLY A 96 7.01 -10.76 -1.84
CA GLY A 96 6.31 -11.35 -2.96
C GLY A 96 4.88 -10.83 -3.07
N ARG A 97 4.22 -11.12 -4.19
CA ARG A 97 2.82 -10.71 -4.40
C ARG A 97 1.85 -11.28 -3.35
N MET A 98 2.17 -12.43 -2.77
CA MET A 98 1.35 -13.08 -1.74
C MET A 98 1.48 -12.44 -0.36
N SER A 99 2.51 -11.62 -0.15
CA SER A 99 2.65 -10.80 1.06
C SER A 99 1.95 -9.44 0.93
N ASN A 100 1.39 -9.10 -0.24
CA ASN A 100 0.61 -7.87 -0.40
C ASN A 100 -0.73 -7.96 0.33
N PRO A 101 -1.25 -6.84 0.88
CA PRO A 101 -2.66 -6.76 1.22
C PRO A 101 -3.54 -6.95 -0.02
N LEU A 102 -4.69 -7.58 0.17
CA LEU A 102 -5.75 -7.68 -0.83
C LEU A 102 -6.38 -6.30 -1.00
N LEU A 103 -5.88 -5.53 -1.96
CA LEU A 103 -6.46 -4.25 -2.35
C LEU A 103 -7.37 -4.48 -3.57
N LEU A 104 -8.67 -4.43 -3.33
CA LEU A 104 -9.65 -4.71 -4.37
C LEU A 104 -9.85 -3.47 -5.25
N SER A 105 -9.71 -3.66 -6.57
CA SER A 105 -10.13 -2.68 -7.56
C SER A 105 -10.65 -3.40 -8.78
N GLY A 106 -11.95 -3.29 -9.05
CA GLY A 106 -12.54 -3.84 -10.26
C GLY A 106 -13.80 -3.08 -10.62
N SER A 107 -13.85 -2.54 -11.84
CA SER A 107 -15.04 -1.85 -12.37
C SER A 107 -16.25 -2.77 -12.53
N PHE A 108 -16.05 -4.08 -12.43
CA PHE A 108 -17.06 -5.13 -12.56
C PHE A 108 -17.15 -6.02 -11.32
N ALA A 109 -16.41 -5.69 -10.25
CA ALA A 109 -16.52 -6.42 -8.99
C ALA A 109 -17.79 -5.97 -8.26
N PRO A 110 -18.61 -6.89 -7.74
CA PRO A 110 -19.79 -6.54 -6.96
C PRO A 110 -19.43 -5.89 -5.61
N ASP A 111 -18.22 -6.14 -5.11
CA ASP A 111 -17.65 -5.53 -3.91
C ASP A 111 -16.21 -5.10 -4.19
N THR A 112 -15.93 -3.81 -4.00
CA THR A 112 -14.58 -3.22 -4.09
C THR A 112 -14.02 -2.79 -2.75
N ASN A 113 -14.71 -3.11 -1.65
CA ASN A 113 -14.21 -2.86 -0.31
C ASN A 113 -12.98 -3.72 -0.06
N THR A 114 -11.91 -3.06 0.37
CA THR A 114 -10.72 -3.77 0.85
C THR A 114 -11.05 -4.50 2.16
N PRO A 115 -10.78 -5.82 2.27
CA PRO A 115 -10.97 -6.54 3.52
C PRO A 115 -10.18 -5.87 4.65
N THR A 116 -10.86 -5.55 5.74
CA THR A 116 -10.32 -4.77 6.87
C THR A 116 -9.53 -5.61 7.87
N ARG A 117 -9.57 -6.94 7.74
CA ARG A 117 -8.79 -7.90 8.53
C ARG A 117 -8.18 -8.93 7.60
N GLN A 118 -6.86 -9.06 7.65
CA GLN A 118 -6.11 -9.94 6.76
C GLN A 118 -5.00 -10.68 7.53
N LYS A 119 -4.75 -11.92 7.11
CA LYS A 119 -3.55 -12.66 7.50
C LYS A 119 -2.40 -12.23 6.60
N GLY A 120 -1.20 -12.13 7.17
CA GLY A 120 0.02 -12.04 6.39
C GLY A 120 0.32 -13.36 5.68
N GLN A 121 1.26 -13.32 4.74
CA GLN A 121 1.83 -14.53 4.19
C GLN A 121 2.58 -15.27 5.31
N PRO A 122 2.24 -16.55 5.60
CA PRO A 122 2.93 -17.31 6.63
C PRO A 122 4.38 -17.52 6.24
N THR A 123 5.31 -17.52 7.20
CA THR A 123 6.73 -17.75 6.95
C THR A 123 7.17 -19.14 7.43
N ASP A 124 8.32 -19.59 6.94
CA ASP A 124 8.93 -20.87 7.32
C ASP A 124 9.34 -20.97 8.80
N ASN A 125 9.47 -19.85 9.50
CA ASN A 125 9.74 -19.80 10.95
C ASN A 125 8.47 -19.69 11.81
N GLY A 126 7.29 -19.85 11.21
CA GLY A 126 6.00 -19.80 11.91
C GLY A 126 5.48 -18.38 12.19
N GLY A 127 6.15 -17.34 11.70
CA GLY A 127 5.62 -15.99 11.67
C GLY A 127 4.72 -15.73 10.46
N GLN A 128 4.43 -14.45 10.22
CA GLN A 128 3.73 -13.99 9.03
C GLN A 128 4.12 -12.55 8.69
N LEU A 129 4.03 -12.22 7.40
CA LEU A 129 4.37 -10.92 6.86
C LEU A 129 3.25 -10.40 5.95
N LEU A 130 2.72 -9.22 6.25
CA LEU A 130 1.88 -8.46 5.33
C LEU A 130 2.58 -7.14 5.02
N VAL A 131 2.84 -6.86 3.75
CA VAL A 131 3.61 -5.68 3.31
C VAL A 131 3.02 -5.13 2.04
N CYS A 132 2.83 -3.82 2.01
CA CYS A 132 2.35 -3.12 0.85
C CYS A 132 3.48 -2.34 0.16
N CYS A 133 3.52 -2.29 -1.18
CA CYS A 133 2.94 -3.25 -2.10
C CYS A 133 3.81 -3.39 -3.35
N ASP A 134 3.89 -4.61 -3.88
CA ASP A 134 4.55 -4.90 -5.16
C ASP A 134 3.55 -5.06 -6.30
N GLY A 135 3.67 -4.22 -7.34
CA GLY A 135 2.97 -4.42 -8.62
C GLY A 135 1.46 -4.14 -8.60
N VAL A 136 1.03 -3.19 -7.77
CA VAL A 136 -0.37 -2.71 -7.71
C VAL A 136 -0.59 -1.56 -8.72
N SER A 137 -1.81 -1.47 -9.26
CA SER A 137 -2.22 -0.44 -10.23
C SER A 137 -2.12 0.98 -9.67
N ALA A 138 -1.76 1.94 -10.53
CA ALA A 138 -1.74 3.38 -10.22
C ALA A 138 -3.10 3.98 -9.85
N THR A 139 -4.19 3.24 -10.10
CA THR A 139 -5.55 3.60 -9.68
C THR A 139 -5.74 3.42 -8.18
N ILE A 140 -5.07 2.43 -7.55
CA ILE A 140 -5.14 2.19 -6.11
C ILE A 140 -3.99 2.93 -5.42
N LYS A 141 -4.24 4.17 -5.00
CA LYS A 141 -3.17 5.05 -4.49
C LYS A 141 -2.41 4.50 -3.28
N PRO A 142 -3.06 3.85 -2.28
CA PRO A 142 -2.31 3.28 -1.17
C PRO A 142 -1.39 2.12 -1.55
N GLY A 143 -1.73 1.39 -2.61
CA GLY A 143 -0.94 0.27 -3.12
C GLY A 143 0.10 0.65 -4.18
N TYR A 144 -0.04 1.82 -4.78
CA TYR A 144 0.88 2.30 -5.82
C TYR A 144 2.15 2.92 -5.21
N THR A 145 2.95 2.10 -4.54
CA THR A 145 4.20 2.50 -3.87
C THR A 145 5.40 1.80 -4.52
N ARG A 146 6.22 2.54 -5.25
CA ARG A 146 7.41 2.02 -5.96
C ARG A 146 8.70 2.24 -5.17
N ALA A 147 8.77 3.32 -4.40
CA ALA A 147 9.96 3.74 -3.68
C ALA A 147 9.90 3.47 -2.18
N MET A 148 8.74 3.06 -1.65
CA MET A 148 8.59 2.70 -0.24
C MET A 148 7.79 1.41 -0.02
N ARG A 149 7.92 0.85 1.17
CA ARG A 149 7.14 -0.26 1.70
C ARG A 149 6.61 0.08 3.08
N TYR A 150 5.44 -0.41 3.40
CA TYR A 150 4.86 -0.35 4.75
C TYR A 150 4.14 -1.64 5.06
N GLY A 151 4.22 -2.12 6.29
CA GLY A 151 3.74 -3.45 6.60
C GLY A 151 3.81 -3.81 8.07
N ALA A 152 3.46 -5.06 8.33
CA ALA A 152 3.48 -5.69 9.63
C ALA A 152 4.15 -7.06 9.54
N TRP A 153 5.09 -7.29 10.45
CA TRP A 153 5.59 -8.60 10.81
C TRP A 153 4.94 -9.06 12.12
N ILE A 154 4.56 -10.33 12.18
CA ILE A 154 4.11 -10.99 13.40
C ILE A 154 4.91 -12.29 13.54
N GLY A 155 5.80 -12.35 14.55
CA GLY A 155 6.62 -13.51 14.82
C GLY A 155 5.83 -14.67 15.44
N ALA A 156 6.40 -15.88 15.37
CA ALA A 156 5.84 -17.06 16.03
C ALA A 156 5.73 -16.91 17.56
N ASP A 157 6.55 -16.04 18.15
CA ASP A 157 6.54 -15.67 19.57
C ASP A 157 5.51 -14.57 19.90
N GLY A 158 4.72 -14.14 18.92
CA GLY A 158 3.73 -13.07 19.05
C GLY A 158 4.32 -11.66 19.05
N LYS A 159 5.65 -11.48 18.93
CA LYS A 159 6.23 -10.15 18.81
C LYS A 159 5.91 -9.56 17.44
N THR A 160 5.59 -8.29 17.43
CA THR A 160 5.16 -7.59 16.23
C THR A 160 6.15 -6.51 15.85
N ASP A 161 6.27 -6.24 14.56
CA ASP A 161 6.93 -5.04 14.06
C ASP A 161 6.10 -4.43 12.93
N LEU A 162 5.49 -3.28 13.21
CA LEU A 162 4.96 -2.40 12.19
C LEU A 162 6.10 -1.55 11.64
N PHE A 163 6.29 -1.57 10.34
CA PHE A 163 7.39 -0.89 9.67
C PHE A 163 6.93 -0.07 8.47
N VAL A 164 7.69 0.98 8.17
CA VAL A 164 7.51 1.81 6.97
C VAL A 164 8.85 2.40 6.57
N GLY A 165 9.14 2.44 5.28
CA GLY A 165 10.37 3.06 4.80
C GLY A 165 10.59 2.91 3.32
N GLY A 166 11.58 3.62 2.80
CA GLY A 166 11.80 3.73 1.37
C GLY A 166 12.97 4.63 1.02
N VAL A 167 13.16 4.87 -0.27
CA VAL A 167 14.11 5.86 -0.79
C VAL A 167 13.57 7.26 -0.47
N PRO A 168 14.21 8.04 0.41
CA PRO A 168 13.73 9.37 0.78
C PRO A 168 13.63 10.29 -0.44
N ALA A 169 12.59 11.10 -0.49
CA ALA A 169 12.46 12.14 -1.50
C ALA A 169 13.59 13.16 -1.36
N ASP A 170 14.21 13.55 -2.46
CA ASP A 170 15.18 14.65 -2.45
C ASP A 170 14.44 15.99 -2.29
N PRO A 171 14.64 16.74 -1.18
CA PRO A 171 13.96 18.02 -0.96
C PRO A 171 14.16 19.02 -2.10
N ALA A 172 15.32 19.00 -2.77
CA ALA A 172 15.64 19.90 -3.88
C ALA A 172 14.82 19.63 -5.15
N HIS A 173 14.07 18.52 -5.17
CA HIS A 173 13.28 18.10 -6.31
C HIS A 173 11.80 17.88 -5.97
N MET A 174 11.37 18.31 -4.77
CA MET A 174 9.99 18.22 -4.34
C MET A 174 9.10 19.21 -5.09
N LEU A 175 7.78 19.08 -4.89
CA LEU A 175 6.76 19.88 -5.58
C LEU A 175 7.07 21.38 -5.56
N GLY A 176 7.05 22.02 -6.73
CA GLY A 176 7.20 23.48 -6.86
C GLY A 176 8.61 24.03 -6.67
N VAL A 177 9.58 23.19 -6.31
CA VAL A 177 10.99 23.59 -6.24
C VAL A 177 11.49 23.87 -7.66
N GLN A 178 12.05 25.07 -7.86
CA GLN A 178 12.75 25.44 -9.08
C GLN A 178 14.24 25.56 -8.78
N ASP A 179 15.08 24.92 -9.60
CA ASP A 179 16.52 24.69 -9.39
C ASP A 179 17.36 25.96 -9.10
N SER A 180 16.81 27.18 -9.22
CA SER A 180 17.58 28.43 -9.14
C SER A 180 17.08 29.51 -8.17
N GLN A 181 15.93 29.40 -7.50
CA GLN A 181 15.40 30.53 -6.69
C GLN A 181 14.75 30.19 -5.35
N ASN A 182 14.27 28.96 -5.13
CA ASN A 182 13.62 28.61 -3.86
C ASN A 182 13.86 27.12 -3.58
N GLN A 183 14.61 26.79 -2.54
CA GLN A 183 14.93 25.39 -2.17
C GLN A 183 13.79 24.71 -1.39
N GLN A 184 12.66 25.39 -1.23
CA GLN A 184 11.53 24.91 -0.46
C GLN A 184 10.38 24.52 -1.40
N ALA A 185 9.78 23.36 -1.12
CA ALA A 185 8.58 22.93 -1.82
C ALA A 185 7.44 23.96 -1.63
N THR A 186 6.61 24.12 -2.67
CA THR A 186 5.49 25.08 -2.65
C THR A 186 4.19 24.39 -3.03
N GLY A 187 3.09 25.06 -2.71
CA GLY A 187 1.76 24.59 -3.03
C GLY A 187 1.25 23.51 -2.08
N LYS A 188 0.37 22.66 -2.59
CA LYS A 188 -0.37 21.67 -1.81
C LYS A 188 -0.36 20.32 -2.52
N ALA A 189 -0.32 19.24 -1.74
CA ALA A 189 -0.47 17.88 -2.22
C ALA A 189 -1.43 17.09 -1.32
N THR A 190 -2.30 16.30 -1.93
CA THR A 190 -3.16 15.35 -1.24
C THR A 190 -2.70 13.94 -1.59
N TYR A 191 -2.39 13.18 -0.56
CA TYR A 191 -2.04 11.77 -0.65
C TYR A 191 -3.21 10.94 -0.20
N GLU A 192 -3.37 9.79 -0.83
CA GLU A 192 -4.33 8.79 -0.41
C GLU A 192 -3.56 7.59 0.15
N VAL A 193 -3.90 7.23 1.38
CA VAL A 193 -3.12 6.31 2.21
C VAL A 193 -3.97 5.16 2.74
N LEU A 194 -3.30 4.11 3.18
CA LEU A 194 -3.89 3.01 3.94
C LEU A 194 -3.01 2.78 5.16
N ALA A 195 -3.64 2.47 6.29
CA ALA A 195 -2.95 2.16 7.53
C ALA A 195 -3.13 0.71 7.93
N MET A 196 -2.14 0.19 8.65
CA MET A 196 -2.11 -1.14 9.23
C MET A 196 -1.86 -1.06 10.73
N ARG A 197 -2.57 -1.89 11.49
CA ARG A 197 -2.34 -2.22 12.90
C ARG A 197 -2.21 -3.73 13.04
N VAL A 198 -1.64 -4.20 14.15
CA VAL A 198 -1.74 -5.62 14.54
C VAL A 198 -2.77 -5.78 15.65
N LYS A 199 -3.72 -6.72 15.48
CA LYS A 199 -4.66 -7.12 16.52
C LYS A 199 -4.67 -8.64 16.66
N GLY A 200 -4.08 -9.12 17.76
CA GLY A 200 -3.90 -10.55 17.98
C GLY A 200 -2.98 -11.14 16.91
N SER A 201 -3.48 -12.10 16.13
CA SER A 201 -2.73 -12.74 15.06
C SER A 201 -3.09 -12.23 13.66
N ASP A 202 -3.80 -11.10 13.55
CA ASP A 202 -4.20 -10.49 12.29
C ASP A 202 -3.58 -9.11 12.11
N VAL A 203 -3.43 -8.72 10.85
CA VAL A 203 -3.22 -7.32 10.46
C VAL A 203 -4.58 -6.74 10.12
N VAL A 204 -4.92 -5.62 10.75
CA VAL A 204 -6.17 -4.90 10.48
C VAL A 204 -5.87 -3.61 9.75
N LEU A 205 -6.67 -3.30 8.73
CA LEU A 205 -6.46 -2.20 7.82
C LEU A 205 -7.53 -1.13 7.99
N SER A 206 -7.14 0.13 7.81
CA SER A 206 -8.08 1.24 7.71
C SER A 206 -9.07 1.02 6.56
N SER A 207 -10.22 1.68 6.63
CA SER A 207 -11.21 1.62 5.55
C SER A 207 -10.63 2.10 4.23
N HIS A 208 -10.91 1.34 3.16
CA HIS A 208 -10.54 1.70 1.80
C HIS A 208 -11.49 1.07 0.78
N ASP A 209 -12.03 1.90 -0.09
CA ASP A 209 -12.73 1.50 -1.30
C ASP A 209 -12.38 2.50 -2.41
N ASN A 210 -11.80 1.98 -3.50
CA ASN A 210 -11.39 2.77 -4.64
C ASN A 210 -12.57 3.49 -5.34
N ASN A 211 -13.78 2.95 -5.21
CA ASN A 211 -14.99 3.49 -5.82
C ASN A 211 -15.80 4.40 -4.89
N SER A 212 -15.45 4.46 -3.60
CA SER A 212 -16.17 5.26 -2.60
C SER A 212 -15.28 6.36 -2.03
N PRO A 213 -15.43 7.62 -2.50
CA PRO A 213 -14.64 8.75 -2.01
C PRO A 213 -14.65 8.95 -0.50
N THR A 214 -15.75 8.59 0.17
CA THR A 214 -15.93 8.73 1.62
C THR A 214 -15.18 7.68 2.43
N LEU A 215 -14.71 6.61 1.78
CA LEU A 215 -13.89 5.55 2.40
C LEU A 215 -12.41 5.66 2.04
N ARG A 216 -11.98 6.77 1.43
CA ARG A 216 -10.56 6.98 1.08
C ARG A 216 -9.90 7.89 2.11
N SER A 217 -8.98 7.32 2.88
CA SER A 217 -8.15 8.07 3.83
C SER A 217 -7.23 9.03 3.07
N ARG A 218 -7.31 10.32 3.41
CA ARG A 218 -6.58 11.39 2.72
C ARG A 218 -5.79 12.22 3.70
N LEU A 219 -4.53 12.44 3.36
CA LEU A 219 -3.63 13.34 4.06
C LEU A 219 -3.26 14.49 3.13
N THR A 220 -3.47 15.71 3.58
CA THR A 220 -3.12 16.93 2.84
C THR A 220 -1.88 17.54 3.45
N VAL A 221 -0.92 17.83 2.60
CA VAL A 221 0.33 18.51 2.92
C VAL A 221 0.29 19.87 2.25
N ASN A 222 0.41 20.93 3.03
CA ASN A 222 0.57 22.28 2.53
C ASN A 222 2.02 22.71 2.76
N PHE A 223 2.78 22.79 1.67
CA PHE A 223 4.20 23.12 1.73
C PHE A 223 4.44 24.61 1.99
N ASN A 224 3.46 25.47 1.65
CA ASN A 224 3.52 26.90 1.97
C ASN A 224 3.49 27.13 3.48
N THR A 225 2.67 26.37 4.21
CA THR A 225 2.52 26.47 5.67
C THR A 225 3.36 25.47 6.44
N GLN A 226 4.00 24.52 5.76
CA GLN A 226 4.76 23.41 6.35
C GLN A 226 3.92 22.58 7.34
N GLN A 227 2.65 22.37 6.99
CA GLN A 227 1.70 21.61 7.80
C GLN A 227 1.13 20.43 7.03
N MET A 228 0.81 19.38 7.77
CA MET A 228 0.06 18.23 7.28
C MET A 228 -1.16 18.00 8.18
N GLY A 229 -2.27 17.62 7.57
CA GLY A 229 -3.47 17.21 8.28
C GLY A 229 -4.28 16.22 7.48
N GLY A 230 -5.41 15.80 8.04
CA GLY A 230 -6.29 14.81 7.45
C GLY A 230 -6.60 13.68 8.42
N LYS A 231 -7.18 12.63 7.88
CA LYS A 231 -7.72 11.51 8.67
C LYS A 231 -7.46 10.18 7.97
N ILE A 232 -7.06 9.20 8.77
CA ILE A 232 -7.14 7.78 8.40
C ILE A 232 -8.45 7.23 8.96
N LEU A 233 -9.27 6.66 8.08
CA LEU A 233 -10.62 6.22 8.37
C LEU A 233 -10.60 4.82 9.01
N GLY A 234 -11.11 4.72 10.22
CA GLY A 234 -11.25 3.49 10.97
C GLY A 234 -12.44 2.64 10.51
N ASN A 235 -12.64 1.52 11.20
CA ASN A 235 -13.75 0.57 11.03
C ASN A 235 -13.78 -0.38 12.24
N ASN A 236 -14.70 -1.35 12.23
CA ASN A 236 -14.87 -2.29 13.33
C ASN A 236 -13.60 -3.12 13.63
N ASP A 237 -12.81 -3.48 12.61
CA ASP A 237 -11.56 -4.23 12.82
C ASP A 237 -10.41 -3.32 13.24
N PHE A 238 -10.20 -2.22 12.52
CA PHE A 238 -9.12 -1.27 12.76
C PHE A 238 -9.28 -0.52 14.09
N GLY A 239 -10.52 -0.24 14.49
CA GLY A 239 -10.88 0.65 15.59
C GLY A 239 -11.17 2.06 15.10
N ALA A 240 -11.06 3.03 16.02
CA ALA A 240 -11.32 4.43 15.74
C ALA A 240 -10.41 5.00 14.64
N ASP A 241 -10.91 6.05 13.99
CA ASP A 241 -10.13 6.91 13.08
C ASP A 241 -8.82 7.38 13.73
N ILE A 242 -7.86 7.76 12.89
CA ILE A 242 -6.67 8.50 13.32
C ILE A 242 -6.77 9.91 12.75
N ASP A 243 -6.93 10.88 13.64
CA ASP A 243 -6.97 12.30 13.33
C ASP A 243 -5.58 12.91 13.50
N PHE A 244 -5.03 13.51 12.45
CA PHE A 244 -3.75 14.23 12.50
C PHE A 244 -4.00 15.65 12.98
N THR A 245 -3.54 15.99 14.19
CA THR A 245 -3.97 17.19 14.91
C THR A 245 -3.01 18.36 14.78
N ASP A 246 -1.70 18.10 14.83
CA ASP A 246 -0.65 19.10 14.59
C ASP A 246 0.57 18.37 14.06
N VAL A 247 0.77 18.40 12.74
CA VAL A 247 1.94 17.78 12.10
C VAL A 247 2.69 18.81 11.27
N ARG A 248 3.97 18.94 11.59
CA ARG A 248 4.90 19.84 10.92
C ARG A 248 5.70 19.09 9.87
N VAL A 249 5.85 19.72 8.72
CA VAL A 249 6.62 19.23 7.59
C VAL A 249 7.96 19.96 7.57
N ASN A 250 9.06 19.22 7.53
CA ASN A 250 10.41 19.76 7.43
C ASN A 250 11.15 19.05 6.31
N GLY A 251 11.27 19.73 5.16
CA GLY A 251 11.82 19.16 3.93
C GLY A 251 11.05 17.90 3.51
N ASN A 252 11.73 16.77 3.45
CA ASN A 252 11.17 15.46 3.09
C ASN A 252 10.68 14.63 4.29
N THR A 253 10.62 15.21 5.49
CA THR A 253 10.13 14.52 6.71
C THR A 253 8.98 15.27 7.34
N PHE A 254 8.22 14.60 8.19
CA PHE A 254 7.20 15.23 9.02
C PHE A 254 7.10 14.56 10.39
N SER A 255 6.69 15.33 11.39
CA SER A 255 6.45 14.83 12.74
C SER A 255 5.45 15.68 13.50
N GLY A 256 4.80 15.11 14.50
CA GLY A 256 3.82 15.82 15.31
C GLY A 256 2.90 14.90 16.08
N SER A 257 1.63 15.28 16.22
CA SER A 257 0.64 14.56 16.99
C SER A 257 -0.55 14.07 16.16
N ALA A 258 -1.13 12.96 16.62
CA ALA A 258 -2.40 12.44 16.16
C ALA A 258 -3.24 11.99 17.36
N THR A 259 -4.54 11.76 17.14
CA THR A 259 -5.44 11.18 18.14
C THR A 259 -6.22 10.02 17.55
N SER A 260 -6.48 8.97 18.34
CA SER A 260 -7.33 7.84 17.93
C SER A 260 -8.11 7.32 19.13
N GLY A 261 -9.44 7.37 19.06
CA GLY A 261 -10.30 6.88 20.15
C GLY A 261 -10.10 7.61 21.48
N GLY A 262 -9.67 8.87 21.45
CA GLY A 262 -9.35 9.66 22.65
C GLY A 262 -7.89 9.53 23.12
N GLU A 263 -7.12 8.62 22.56
CA GLU A 263 -5.70 8.43 22.89
C GLU A 263 -4.82 9.36 22.08
N ALA A 264 -3.85 10.02 22.73
CA ALA A 264 -2.85 10.84 22.08
C ALA A 264 -1.71 9.98 21.53
N GLY A 265 -1.34 10.22 20.26
CA GLY A 265 -0.28 9.53 19.56
C GLY A 265 0.75 10.49 18.97
N LYS A 266 1.95 9.98 18.71
CA LYS A 266 3.04 10.69 18.04
C LYS A 266 3.18 10.19 16.62
N VAL A 267 3.31 11.12 15.68
CA VAL A 267 3.50 10.84 14.26
C VAL A 267 4.94 11.10 13.88
N GLU A 268 5.54 10.16 13.17
CA GLU A 268 6.83 10.30 12.49
C GLU A 268 6.66 9.76 11.06
N GLY A 269 7.16 10.49 10.07
CA GLY A 269 7.10 10.00 8.70
C GLY A 269 7.93 10.81 7.71
N GLY A 270 7.81 10.42 6.44
CA GLY A 270 8.53 11.06 5.36
C GLY A 270 7.87 10.90 4.00
N PHE A 271 8.43 11.65 3.06
CA PHE A 271 8.12 11.57 1.64
C PHE A 271 9.16 10.70 0.95
N TYR A 272 8.71 9.90 -0.01
CA TYR A 272 9.53 8.92 -0.69
C TYR A 272 9.41 9.06 -2.20
N GLY A 273 10.44 8.55 -2.90
CA GLY A 273 10.49 8.52 -4.35
C GLY A 273 11.32 9.63 -4.98
N SER A 274 12.03 9.24 -6.03
CA SER A 274 12.93 10.10 -6.79
C SER A 274 12.18 10.94 -7.83
N LYS A 275 12.80 12.05 -8.25
CA LYS A 275 12.35 12.83 -9.40
C LYS A 275 12.30 11.96 -10.65
N GLY A 276 11.16 11.99 -11.34
CA GLY A 276 11.01 11.49 -12.69
C GLY A 276 11.14 12.64 -13.70
N TYR A 277 11.01 12.32 -14.99
CA TYR A 277 11.13 13.34 -16.04
C TYR A 277 10.07 14.46 -15.91
N TYR A 278 8.84 14.10 -15.53
CA TYR A 278 7.72 15.04 -15.35
C TYR A 278 7.12 15.03 -13.93
N THR A 279 7.72 14.28 -13.02
CA THR A 279 7.17 14.06 -11.68
C THR A 279 8.20 14.52 -10.64
N PRO A 280 7.79 15.35 -9.66
CA PRO A 280 8.69 15.71 -8.57
C PRO A 280 9.06 14.48 -7.73
N SER A 281 10.05 14.63 -6.86
CA SER A 281 10.27 13.68 -5.76
C SER A 281 9.12 13.79 -4.74
N GLY A 282 8.98 12.78 -3.87
CA GLY A 282 7.98 12.82 -2.80
C GLY A 282 6.55 12.54 -3.27
N THR A 283 6.38 11.77 -4.35
CA THR A 283 5.07 11.30 -4.83
C THR A 283 4.49 10.18 -3.97
N GLU A 284 5.28 9.62 -3.05
CA GLU A 284 4.87 8.63 -2.06
C GLU A 284 5.02 9.21 -0.65
N ILE A 285 4.16 8.78 0.28
CA ILE A 285 4.16 9.22 1.68
C ILE A 285 4.01 8.01 2.59
N GLY A 286 4.69 8.02 3.73
CA GLY A 286 4.52 6.99 4.75
C GLY A 286 4.99 7.44 6.12
N GLY A 287 4.48 6.79 7.15
CA GLY A 287 4.80 7.12 8.53
C GLY A 287 4.30 6.09 9.53
N LYS A 288 4.78 6.21 10.75
CA LYS A 288 4.27 5.47 11.91
C LYS A 288 3.54 6.43 12.84
N ILE A 289 2.54 5.89 13.54
CA ILE A 289 1.93 6.54 14.70
C ILE A 289 2.11 5.61 15.89
N THR A 290 2.69 6.13 16.97
CA THR A 290 2.84 5.38 18.23
C THR A 290 2.00 6.00 19.33
N PHE A 291 1.32 5.16 20.10
CA PHE A 291 0.43 5.58 21.19
C PHE A 291 0.99 5.08 22.52
N ASP A 292 1.76 5.93 23.22
CA ASP A 292 2.45 5.53 24.46
C ASP A 292 1.47 5.02 25.54
N GLY A 293 0.25 5.56 25.58
CA GLY A 293 -0.82 5.10 26.49
C GLY A 293 -1.46 3.77 26.08
N ASN A 294 -1.38 3.39 24.81
CA ASN A 294 -1.97 2.15 24.29
C ASN A 294 -1.30 1.68 22.99
N ARG A 295 -0.23 0.89 23.13
CA ARG A 295 0.55 0.36 21.99
C ARG A 295 -0.25 -0.53 21.04
N SER A 296 -1.44 -1.02 21.42
CA SER A 296 -2.32 -1.75 20.49
C SER A 296 -2.91 -0.86 19.38
N LEU A 297 -2.82 0.46 19.54
CA LEU A 297 -3.21 1.46 18.54
C LEU A 297 -2.06 1.85 17.62
N ASP A 298 -0.82 1.41 17.90
CA ASP A 298 0.33 1.67 17.04
C ASP A 298 0.01 1.29 15.61
N SER A 299 0.33 2.18 14.69
CA SER A 299 -0.06 2.06 13.28
C SER A 299 1.10 2.44 12.38
N VAL A 300 1.17 1.84 11.20
CA VAL A 300 1.94 2.39 10.07
C VAL A 300 1.00 2.69 8.93
N PHE A 301 1.33 3.68 8.12
CA PHE A 301 0.57 4.02 6.93
C PHE A 301 1.50 4.30 5.76
N GLY A 302 0.96 4.12 4.56
CA GLY A 302 1.64 4.47 3.33
C GLY A 302 0.67 4.68 2.18
N GLY A 303 1.16 5.35 1.14
CA GLY A 303 0.42 5.56 -0.08
C GLY A 303 1.10 6.54 -1.04
N SER A 304 0.32 7.04 -2.00
CA SER A 304 0.84 7.88 -3.07
C SER A 304 -0.03 9.11 -3.31
N SER A 305 0.55 10.08 -4.01
CA SER A 305 -0.10 11.33 -4.38
C SER A 305 -1.35 11.05 -5.21
N TYR A 306 -2.48 11.53 -4.69
CA TYR A 306 -3.75 11.57 -5.41
C TYR A 306 -3.77 12.78 -6.34
N ARG A 307 -3.42 13.95 -5.81
CA ARG A 307 -3.37 15.21 -6.55
C ARG A 307 -2.36 16.16 -5.92
N SER A 308 -1.72 16.99 -6.75
CA SER A 308 -0.79 18.02 -6.30
C SER A 308 -0.90 19.25 -7.18
N ASP A 309 -0.75 20.43 -6.59
CA ASP A 309 -0.67 21.70 -7.30
C ASP A 309 0.41 22.59 -6.66
N ALA A 310 1.50 22.82 -7.41
CA ALA A 310 2.63 23.64 -6.97
C ALA A 310 2.30 25.14 -6.88
N LYS A 311 1.21 25.58 -7.54
CA LYS A 311 0.78 26.97 -7.61
C LYS A 311 -0.38 27.29 -6.67
N ASP A 312 -0.86 26.30 -5.92
CA ASP A 312 -1.90 26.50 -4.92
C ASP A 312 -1.39 27.46 -3.84
N GLY A 313 -2.03 28.63 -3.72
CA GLY A 313 -1.67 29.67 -2.76
C GLY A 313 -2.44 29.60 -1.44
N SER A 314 -3.26 28.56 -1.22
CA SER A 314 -4.02 28.40 0.02
C SER A 314 -3.10 28.08 1.20
N THR A 315 -3.60 28.38 2.40
CA THR A 315 -2.92 28.10 3.67
C THR A 315 -3.65 27.02 4.48
N ASP A 316 -4.72 26.44 3.94
CA ASP A 316 -5.52 25.40 4.59
C ASP A 316 -4.97 23.99 4.31
N LEU A 317 -5.58 23.01 4.97
CA LEU A 317 -5.31 21.57 4.80
C LEU A 317 -6.49 20.84 4.14
N VAL A 318 -7.37 21.57 3.45
CA VAL A 318 -8.48 20.98 2.71
C VAL A 318 -7.92 20.16 1.55
N PRO A 319 -8.33 18.88 1.38
CA PRO A 319 -7.89 18.06 0.28
C PRO A 319 -8.13 18.69 -1.09
N LEU A 320 -7.16 18.54 -1.99
CA LEU A 320 -7.33 18.89 -3.39
C LEU A 320 -8.40 17.97 -4.03
N PRO A 321 -9.29 18.52 -4.87
CA PRO A 321 -10.43 17.79 -5.42
C PRO A 321 -10.04 16.64 -6.34
#